data_AF-A0A480KNK2-F1
#
_entry.id   AF-A0A480KNK2-F1
#
_cell.length_a   1.000
_cell.length_b   1.000
_cell.length_c   1.000
_cell.angle_alpha   90.00
_cell.angle_beta   90.00
_cell.angle_gamma   90.00
#
_symmetry.space_group_name_H-M   'P 1'
#
loop_
_entity.id
_entity.type
_entity.pdbx_description
1 polymer ?
#
loop_
_entity_poly.entity_id
_entity_poly.type
_entity_poly.pdbx_seq_one_letter_code
_entity_poly.pdbx_strand_id
1 'polypeptide(L)'
;MGFGSDLKNSHEAVLKLQDWELRLLETVKKFMALRIKSDKEYASTLQNLCNQVDKESTLQMNYVSNVSKSWLLMIQQTEQLSRIMKAHAEDLNSGPLHRLTMMIKDKQQVKKSYIGVHQQIEAEMIKVTKTELEKLKTSYRQLIKEMNSAKEKYKEAVAKGKETEKAKERYDKATMKLHMLHNQYVLALKGAQLHQNQYYDTTLPLLLDSLQKMQEEMIKALKGIFDEPVLLQRK
;
A
#
# COMPACT_ATOMS: atom_id res chain seq x y z
N MET A 1 20.14 3.21 3.06
CA MET A 1 19.15 2.28 3.60
C MET A 1 17.82 2.70 3.05
N GLY A 2 17.13 1.78 2.40
CA GLY A 2 15.87 2.03 1.71
C GLY A 2 15.16 0.71 1.48
N PHE A 3 13.85 0.73 1.38
CA PHE A 3 13.07 -0.50 1.22
C PHE A 3 13.52 -1.28 0.00
N GLY A 4 13.89 -0.59 -1.09
CA GLY A 4 14.36 -1.21 -2.32
C GLY A 4 15.67 -1.98 -2.20
N SER A 5 16.57 -1.61 -1.28
CA SER A 5 17.79 -2.36 -1.01
C SER A 5 17.57 -3.45 0.04
N ASP A 6 16.79 -3.16 1.08
CA ASP A 6 16.81 -3.91 2.34
C ASP A 6 15.65 -4.91 2.47
N LEU A 7 14.55 -4.71 1.72
CA LEU A 7 13.29 -5.46 1.90
C LEU A 7 12.83 -6.25 0.66
N LYS A 8 13.74 -6.55 -0.28
CA LYS A 8 13.43 -7.29 -1.53
C LYS A 8 12.73 -8.64 -1.29
N ASN A 9 12.97 -9.29 -0.15
CA ASN A 9 12.38 -10.59 0.21
C ASN A 9 11.38 -10.50 1.36
N SER A 10 10.84 -9.31 1.63
CA SER A 10 10.06 -9.02 2.85
C SER A 10 8.64 -8.55 2.57
N HIS A 11 8.08 -8.92 1.40
CA HIS A 11 6.73 -8.53 0.98
C HIS A 11 5.67 -8.73 2.08
N GLU A 12 5.62 -9.92 2.68
CA GLU A 12 4.66 -10.25 3.74
C GLU A 12 4.82 -9.36 4.98
N ALA A 13 6.08 -9.07 5.37
CA ALA A 13 6.34 -8.19 6.51
C ALA A 13 5.89 -6.75 6.22
N VAL A 14 6.12 -6.26 5.00
CA VAL A 14 5.67 -4.95 4.54
C VAL A 14 4.14 -4.85 4.56
N LEU A 15 3.42 -5.89 4.12
CA LEU A 15 1.96 -5.92 4.18
C LEU A 15 1.44 -5.90 5.62
N LYS A 16 2.03 -6.72 6.50
CA LYS A 16 1.67 -6.75 7.94
C LYS A 16 1.89 -5.39 8.60
N LEU A 17 2.98 -4.71 8.27
CA LEU A 17 3.24 -3.35 8.76
C LEU A 17 2.13 -2.39 8.32
N GLN A 18 1.78 -2.37 7.03
CA GLN A 18 0.72 -1.49 6.52
C GLN A 18 -0.65 -1.79 7.17
N ASP A 19 -0.97 -3.07 7.41
CA ASP A 19 -2.20 -3.47 8.11
C ASP A 19 -2.24 -3.04 9.56
N TRP A 20 -1.09 -3.11 10.24
CA TRP A 20 -0.98 -2.61 11.60
C TRP A 20 -1.14 -1.09 11.65
N GLU A 21 -0.46 -0.35 10.76
CA GLU A 21 -0.56 1.11 10.70
C GLU A 21 -1.99 1.58 10.37
N LEU A 22 -2.69 0.91 9.45
CA LEU A 22 -4.09 1.22 9.13
C LEU A 22 -4.99 1.06 10.36
N ARG A 23 -4.82 -0.03 11.11
CA ARG A 23 -5.58 -0.26 12.36
C ARG A 23 -5.28 0.80 13.41
N LEU A 24 -4.02 1.21 13.53
CA LEU A 24 -3.63 2.29 14.43
C LEU A 24 -4.27 3.62 14.03
N LEU A 25 -4.24 3.99 12.75
CA LEU A 25 -4.86 5.23 12.26
C LEU A 25 -6.38 5.24 12.51
N GLU A 26 -7.07 4.12 12.32
CA GLU A 26 -8.49 4.00 12.68
C GLU A 26 -8.73 4.16 14.19
N THR A 27 -7.79 3.71 15.02
CA THR A 27 -7.86 3.89 16.48
C THR A 27 -7.69 5.37 16.84
N VAL A 28 -6.72 6.05 16.23
CA VAL A 28 -6.51 7.49 16.39
C VAL A 28 -7.75 8.28 15.96
N LYS A 29 -8.35 7.93 14.82
CA LYS A 29 -9.58 8.56 14.32
C LYS A 29 -10.74 8.41 15.32
N LYS A 30 -10.94 7.20 15.86
CA LYS A 30 -11.96 6.95 16.89
C LYS A 30 -11.70 7.78 18.15
N PHE A 31 -10.45 7.84 18.59
CA PHE A 31 -10.06 8.67 19.74
C PHE A 31 -10.37 10.15 19.50
N MET A 32 -10.00 10.70 18.34
CA MET A 32 -10.29 12.10 18.00
C MET A 32 -11.81 12.36 17.93
N ALA A 33 -12.58 11.46 17.35
CA ALA A 33 -14.04 11.57 17.30
C ALA A 33 -14.67 11.57 18.69
N LEU A 34 -14.18 10.71 19.61
CA LEU A 34 -14.61 10.69 21.00
C LEU A 34 -14.26 12.01 21.72
N ARG A 35 -13.03 12.51 21.53
CA ARG A 35 -12.62 13.80 22.08
C ARG A 35 -13.53 14.95 21.62
N ILE A 36 -13.80 15.05 20.31
CA ILE A 36 -14.72 16.05 19.75
C ILE A 36 -16.10 15.94 20.39
N LYS A 37 -16.61 14.71 20.56
CA LYS A 37 -17.90 14.46 21.20
C LYS A 37 -17.90 14.95 22.66
N SER A 38 -16.88 14.59 23.43
CA SER A 38 -16.72 15.01 24.83
C SER A 38 -16.60 16.53 24.96
N ASP A 39 -15.82 17.19 24.09
CA ASP A 39 -15.67 18.65 24.11
C ASP A 39 -17.02 19.36 23.82
N LYS A 40 -17.83 18.83 22.89
CA LYS A 40 -19.19 19.33 22.61
C LYS A 40 -20.15 19.13 23.77
N GLU A 41 -20.11 17.96 24.41
CA GLU A 41 -20.94 17.66 25.59
C GLU A 41 -20.58 18.58 26.75
N TYR A 42 -19.28 18.81 26.99
CA TYR A 42 -18.81 19.73 28.01
C TYR A 42 -19.27 21.17 27.73
N ALA A 43 -19.09 21.65 26.49
CA ALA A 43 -19.58 22.97 26.09
C ALA A 43 -21.09 23.13 26.32
N SER A 44 -21.88 22.11 25.95
CA SER A 44 -23.33 22.09 26.16
C SER A 44 -23.70 22.17 27.65
N THR A 45 -23.02 21.41 28.50
CA THR A 45 -23.22 21.45 29.96
C THR A 45 -22.93 22.83 30.53
N LEU A 46 -21.83 23.48 30.11
CA LEU A 46 -21.51 24.85 30.55
C LEU A 46 -22.58 25.86 30.10
N GLN A 47 -23.07 25.75 28.86
CA GLN A 47 -24.13 26.62 28.35
C GLN A 47 -25.44 26.43 29.13
N ASN A 48 -25.81 25.18 29.42
CA ASN A 48 -27.00 24.87 30.19
C ASN A 48 -26.93 25.42 31.62
N LEU A 49 -25.76 25.35 32.26
CA LEU A 49 -25.53 25.97 33.58
C LEU A 49 -25.77 27.48 33.53
N CYS A 50 -25.25 28.17 32.51
CA CYS A 50 -25.47 29.61 32.32
C CYS A 50 -26.95 29.93 32.07
N ASN A 51 -27.67 29.07 31.33
CA ASN A 51 -29.09 29.27 31.02
C ASN A 51 -30.01 29.06 32.24
N GLN A 52 -29.59 28.28 33.23
CA GLN A 52 -30.32 28.04 34.48
C GLN A 52 -30.18 29.19 35.49
N VAL A 53 -29.24 30.11 35.27
CA VAL A 53 -29.14 31.32 36.08
C VAL A 53 -30.37 32.18 35.83
N ASP A 54 -31.10 32.46 36.90
CA ASP A 54 -32.35 33.20 36.86
C ASP A 54 -32.13 34.63 36.32
N LYS A 55 -32.70 34.90 35.15
CA LYS A 55 -32.55 36.18 34.45
C LYS A 55 -33.22 37.33 35.21
N GLU A 56 -34.26 37.06 36.00
CA GLU A 56 -34.91 38.06 36.87
C GLU A 56 -33.99 38.47 38.04
N SER A 57 -33.33 37.50 38.69
CA SER A 57 -32.31 37.76 39.72
C SER A 57 -31.10 38.54 39.18
N THR A 58 -30.74 38.31 37.92
CA THR A 58 -29.61 38.99 37.23
C THR A 58 -29.94 40.45 36.88
N LEU A 59 -31.20 40.77 36.60
CA LEU A 59 -31.68 42.15 36.37
C LEU A 59 -31.72 42.98 37.66
N GLN A 60 -32.06 42.37 38.81
CA GLN A 60 -32.04 43.00 40.13
C GLN A 60 -30.62 43.20 40.70
N MET A 61 -29.64 42.43 40.23
CA MET A 61 -28.21 42.59 40.58
C MET A 61 -27.58 43.91 40.11
N ASN A 62 -28.31 44.73 39.34
CA ASN A 62 -27.93 46.11 39.03
C ASN A 62 -27.93 47.04 40.27
N TYR A 63 -28.44 46.59 41.43
CA TYR A 63 -28.15 47.21 42.73
C TYR A 63 -26.74 46.81 43.22
N VAL A 64 -25.79 47.62 42.76
CA VAL A 64 -24.36 47.83 43.06
C VAL A 64 -23.75 47.13 44.30
N SER A 65 -23.50 45.83 44.24
CA SER A 65 -22.47 45.17 45.08
C SER A 65 -21.34 44.64 44.22
N ASN A 66 -20.10 44.75 44.70
CA ASN A 66 -18.93 44.13 44.06
C ASN A 66 -19.10 42.61 43.95
N VAL A 67 -19.83 41.99 44.88
CA VAL A 67 -20.15 40.56 44.83
C VAL A 67 -21.03 40.23 43.62
N SER A 68 -22.07 41.04 43.36
CA SER A 68 -22.96 40.87 42.20
C SER A 68 -22.23 41.02 40.87
N LYS A 69 -21.31 42.00 40.78
CA LYS A 69 -20.46 42.20 39.59
C LYS A 69 -19.53 41.02 39.34
N SER A 70 -18.88 40.51 40.39
CA SER A 70 -18.00 39.34 40.30
C SER A 70 -18.77 38.07 39.90
N TRP A 71 -20.00 37.89 40.40
CA TRP A 71 -20.86 36.78 40.00
C TRP A 71 -21.25 36.85 38.52
N LEU A 72 -21.67 38.02 38.03
CA LEU A 72 -21.97 38.20 36.60
C LEU A 72 -20.75 37.91 35.72
N LEU A 73 -19.57 38.36 36.13
CA LEU A 73 -18.32 38.07 35.43
C LEU A 73 -18.04 36.56 35.36
N MET A 74 -18.27 35.82 36.45
CA MET A 74 -18.13 34.36 36.47
C MET A 74 -19.06 33.67 35.46
N ILE A 75 -20.31 34.11 35.35
CA ILE A 75 -21.26 33.57 34.36
C ILE A 75 -20.79 33.87 32.94
N GLN A 76 -20.38 35.11 32.66
CA GLN A 76 -19.88 35.52 31.35
C GLN A 76 -18.63 34.74 30.94
N GLN A 77 -17.69 34.51 31.86
CA GLN A 77 -16.49 33.69 31.61
C GLN A 77 -16.84 32.23 31.33
N THR A 78 -17.84 31.68 32.04
CA THR A 78 -18.31 30.31 31.84
C THR A 78 -18.99 30.15 30.47
N GLU A 79 -19.79 31.14 30.05
CA GLU A 79 -20.41 31.18 28.73
C GLU A 79 -19.35 31.31 27.62
N GLN A 80 -18.34 32.17 27.83
CA GLN A 80 -17.22 32.30 26.90
C GLN A 80 -16.46 30.99 26.74
N LEU A 81 -16.16 30.29 27.84
CA LEU A 81 -15.50 28.98 27.81
C LEU A 81 -16.33 27.95 27.03
N SER A 82 -17.65 27.92 27.23
CA SER A 82 -18.55 27.08 26.44
C SER A 82 -18.40 27.32 24.93
N ARG A 83 -18.44 28.60 24.51
CA ARG A 83 -18.28 28.98 23.09
C ARG A 83 -16.93 28.56 22.54
N ILE A 84 -15.84 28.78 23.28
CA ILE A 84 -14.48 28.37 22.89
C ILE A 84 -14.40 26.84 22.71
N MET A 85 -14.90 26.07 23.67
CA MET A 85 -14.90 24.61 23.60
C MET A 85 -15.70 24.08 22.42
N LYS A 86 -16.87 24.69 22.15
CA LYS A 86 -17.69 24.33 20.99
C LYS A 86 -16.96 24.61 19.67
N ALA A 87 -16.38 25.81 19.51
CA ALA A 87 -15.63 26.19 18.32
C ALA A 87 -14.42 25.27 18.11
N HIS A 88 -13.65 25.00 19.17
CA HIS A 88 -12.51 24.08 19.12
C HIS A 88 -12.92 22.68 18.64
N ALA A 89 -14.04 22.15 19.14
CA ALA A 89 -14.54 20.85 18.71
C ALA A 89 -15.00 20.85 17.24
N GLU A 90 -15.54 21.97 16.74
CA GLU A 90 -15.92 22.15 15.33
C GLU A 90 -14.70 22.25 14.41
N ASP A 91 -13.67 22.99 14.81
CA ASP A 91 -12.39 23.11 14.10
C ASP A 91 -11.66 21.76 14.04
N LEU A 92 -11.57 21.05 15.17
CA LEU A 92 -10.97 19.73 15.27
C LEU A 92 -11.69 18.70 14.36
N ASN A 93 -13.01 18.83 14.24
CA ASN A 93 -13.85 17.95 13.42
C ASN A 93 -13.71 18.24 11.91
N SER A 94 -13.76 19.52 11.52
CA SER A 94 -13.74 19.93 10.11
C SER A 94 -12.34 19.95 9.50
N GLY A 95 -11.29 20.18 10.31
CA GLY A 95 -9.89 20.17 9.88
C GLY A 95 -9.19 18.83 10.15
N PRO A 96 -8.53 18.64 11.31
CA PRO A 96 -7.73 17.46 11.62
C PRO A 96 -8.42 16.11 11.37
N LEU A 97 -9.64 15.91 11.87
CA LEU A 97 -10.34 14.63 11.74
C LEU A 97 -10.70 14.31 10.28
N HIS A 98 -11.11 15.32 9.50
CA HIS A 98 -11.38 15.15 8.08
C HIS A 98 -10.11 14.76 7.31
N ARG A 99 -9.00 15.48 7.54
CA ARG A 99 -7.71 15.19 6.89
C ARG A 99 -7.19 13.79 7.26
N LEU A 100 -7.30 13.39 8.52
CA LEU A 100 -6.98 12.02 8.96
C LEU A 100 -7.84 10.98 8.23
N THR A 101 -9.14 11.24 8.09
CA THR A 101 -10.07 10.34 7.39
C THR A 101 -9.71 10.17 5.92
N MET A 102 -9.33 11.25 5.23
CA MET A 102 -8.86 11.19 3.84
C MET A 102 -7.54 10.44 3.72
N MET A 103 -6.58 10.73 4.57
CA MET A 103 -5.28 10.05 4.60
C MET A 103 -5.41 8.53 4.81
N ILE A 104 -6.35 8.07 5.63
CA ILE A 104 -6.64 6.63 5.81
C ILE A 104 -7.12 6.01 4.49
N LYS A 105 -8.04 6.67 3.77
CA LYS A 105 -8.52 6.18 2.46
C LYS A 105 -7.40 6.12 1.45
N ASP A 106 -6.56 7.16 1.39
CA ASP A 106 -5.41 7.21 0.48
C ASP A 106 -4.43 6.09 0.78
N LYS A 107 -4.12 5.83 2.06
CA LYS A 107 -3.26 4.71 2.49
C LYS A 107 -3.84 3.36 2.07
N GLN A 108 -5.15 3.15 2.20
CA GLN A 108 -5.81 1.92 1.74
C GLN A 108 -5.68 1.73 0.22
N GLN A 109 -5.83 2.81 -0.54
CA GLN A 109 -5.69 2.78 -1.99
C GLN A 109 -4.24 2.51 -2.42
N VAL A 110 -3.26 3.15 -1.77
CA VAL A 110 -1.83 2.89 -2.00
C VAL A 110 -1.49 1.44 -1.72
N LYS A 111 -1.95 0.88 -0.59
CA LYS A 111 -1.77 -0.54 -0.26
C LYS A 111 -2.32 -1.45 -1.36
N LYS A 112 -3.55 -1.20 -1.81
CA LYS A 112 -4.21 -1.99 -2.86
C LYS A 112 -3.44 -1.91 -4.18
N SER A 113 -2.99 -0.72 -4.56
CA SER A 113 -2.18 -0.50 -5.77
C SER A 113 -0.83 -1.23 -5.67
N TYR A 114 -0.13 -1.13 -4.55
CA TYR A 114 1.13 -1.84 -4.30
C TYR A 114 0.97 -3.36 -4.44
N ILE A 115 -0.07 -3.95 -3.84
CA ILE A 115 -0.34 -5.39 -3.95
C ILE A 115 -0.57 -5.77 -5.41
N GLY A 116 -1.40 -5.02 -6.14
CA GLY A 116 -1.70 -5.30 -7.55
C GLY A 116 -0.45 -5.25 -8.42
N VAL A 117 0.37 -4.20 -8.28
CA VAL A 117 1.62 -4.06 -9.04
C VAL A 117 2.60 -5.15 -8.67
N HIS A 118 2.78 -5.45 -7.38
CA HIS A 118 3.67 -6.53 -6.91
C HIS A 118 3.29 -7.88 -7.52
N GLN A 119 2.00 -8.25 -7.44
CA GLN A 119 1.50 -9.50 -8.03
C GLN A 119 1.72 -9.56 -9.54
N GLN A 120 1.53 -8.43 -10.24
CA GLN A 120 1.74 -8.35 -11.68
C GLN A 120 3.21 -8.58 -12.06
N ILE A 121 4.14 -7.88 -11.40
CA ILE A 121 5.58 -8.03 -11.71
C ILE A 121 6.10 -9.42 -11.33
N GLU A 122 5.59 -10.01 -10.25
CA GLU A 122 5.95 -11.36 -9.81
C GLU A 122 5.41 -12.42 -10.76
N ALA A 123 4.16 -12.28 -11.22
CA ALA A 123 3.57 -13.19 -12.19
C ALA A 123 4.32 -13.18 -13.52
N GLU A 124 4.70 -12.01 -14.04
CA GLU A 124 5.49 -11.91 -15.26
C GLU A 124 6.89 -12.52 -15.08
N MET A 125 7.53 -12.27 -13.93
CA MET A 125 8.81 -12.89 -13.60
C MET A 125 8.72 -14.43 -13.58
N ILE A 126 7.70 -15.00 -12.94
CA ILE A 126 7.49 -16.46 -12.89
C ILE A 126 7.20 -17.02 -14.28
N LYS A 127 6.37 -16.34 -15.07
CA LYS A 127 6.03 -16.76 -16.43
C LYS A 127 7.27 -16.89 -17.31
N VAL A 128 8.10 -15.84 -17.35
CA VAL A 128 9.29 -15.79 -18.21
C VAL A 128 10.41 -16.71 -17.68
N THR A 129 10.67 -16.70 -16.37
CA THR A 129 11.83 -17.41 -15.80
C THR A 129 11.57 -18.88 -15.48
N LYS A 130 10.30 -19.29 -15.33
CA LYS A 130 9.94 -20.68 -14.99
C LYS A 130 9.03 -21.29 -16.05
N THR A 131 7.84 -20.72 -16.27
CA THR A 131 6.79 -21.37 -17.06
C THR A 131 7.18 -21.57 -18.52
N GLU A 132 7.70 -20.54 -19.17
CA GLU A 132 8.10 -20.61 -20.58
C GLU A 132 9.37 -21.44 -20.78
N LEU A 133 10.35 -21.30 -19.88
CA LEU A 133 11.58 -22.09 -19.93
C LEU A 133 11.33 -23.59 -19.74
N GLU A 134 10.46 -23.99 -18.82
CA GLU A 134 10.16 -25.41 -18.60
C GLU A 134 9.39 -26.03 -19.79
N LYS A 135 8.53 -25.25 -20.47
CA LYS A 135 7.89 -25.69 -21.72
C LYS A 135 8.94 -25.96 -22.80
N LEU A 136 9.82 -25.00 -23.07
CA LEU A 136 10.88 -25.15 -24.08
C LEU A 136 11.84 -26.30 -23.75
N LYS A 137 12.24 -26.42 -22.49
CA LYS A 137 13.11 -27.51 -21.99
C LYS A 137 12.48 -28.88 -22.16
N THR A 138 11.17 -29.01 -21.89
CA THR A 138 10.43 -30.27 -22.09
C THR A 138 10.37 -30.63 -23.57
N SER A 139 10.00 -29.68 -24.43
CA SER A 139 10.00 -29.87 -25.89
C SER A 139 11.40 -30.22 -26.43
N TYR A 140 12.44 -29.59 -25.89
CA TYR A 140 13.83 -29.83 -26.30
C TYR A 140 14.27 -31.26 -25.99
N ARG A 141 13.96 -31.77 -24.78
CA ARG A 141 14.22 -33.17 -24.41
C ARG A 141 13.46 -34.16 -25.30
N GLN A 142 12.24 -33.82 -25.69
CA GLN A 142 11.45 -34.65 -26.59
C GLN A 142 12.08 -34.71 -28.00
N LEU A 143 12.47 -33.57 -28.58
CA LEU A 143 13.12 -33.55 -29.88
C LEU A 143 14.49 -34.25 -29.90
N ILE A 144 15.23 -34.24 -28.79
CA ILE A 144 16.47 -35.04 -28.67
C ILE A 144 16.16 -36.53 -28.84
N LYS A 145 15.12 -37.05 -28.16
CA LYS A 145 14.71 -38.46 -28.27
C LYS A 145 14.29 -38.79 -29.70
N GLU A 146 13.52 -37.91 -30.35
CA GLU A 146 13.08 -38.10 -31.72
C GLU A 146 14.24 -38.09 -32.72
N MET A 147 15.17 -37.14 -32.59
CA MET A 147 16.37 -37.06 -33.43
C MET A 147 17.25 -38.30 -33.26
N ASN A 148 17.48 -38.75 -32.02
CA ASN A 148 18.24 -39.97 -31.76
C ASN A 148 17.55 -41.21 -32.34
N SER A 149 16.23 -41.33 -32.23
CA SER A 149 15.47 -42.43 -32.86
C SER A 149 15.57 -42.39 -34.39
N ALA A 150 15.49 -41.22 -35.00
CA ALA A 150 15.65 -41.06 -36.45
C ALA A 150 17.09 -41.40 -36.90
N LYS A 151 18.09 -41.03 -36.08
CA LYS A 151 19.51 -41.35 -36.32
C LYS A 151 19.77 -42.85 -36.35
N GLU A 152 19.24 -43.59 -35.38
CA GLU A 152 19.41 -45.05 -35.33
C GLU A 152 18.70 -45.74 -36.51
N LYS A 153 17.48 -45.32 -36.87
CA LYS A 153 16.77 -45.83 -38.06
C LYS A 153 17.53 -45.56 -39.36
N TYR A 154 18.16 -44.39 -39.48
CA TYR A 154 18.99 -44.08 -40.64
C TYR A 154 20.23 -44.99 -40.71
N LYS A 155 20.94 -45.20 -39.59
CA LYS A 155 22.07 -46.14 -39.54
C LYS A 155 21.66 -47.55 -39.95
N GLU A 156 20.52 -48.03 -39.49
CA GLU A 156 20.00 -49.35 -39.88
C GLU A 156 19.67 -49.43 -41.37
N ALA A 157 19.04 -48.40 -41.94
CA ALA A 157 18.72 -48.34 -43.37
C ALA A 157 19.99 -48.37 -44.23
N VAL A 158 21.03 -47.65 -43.80
CA VAL A 158 22.36 -47.66 -44.44
C VAL A 158 22.98 -49.05 -44.36
N ALA A 159 22.97 -49.68 -43.18
CA ALA A 159 23.52 -51.04 -43.01
C ALA A 159 22.80 -52.09 -43.87
N LYS A 160 21.48 -51.94 -44.07
CA LYS A 160 20.65 -52.86 -44.87
C LYS A 160 20.58 -52.49 -46.35
N GLY A 161 21.13 -51.34 -46.77
CA GLY A 161 21.10 -50.85 -48.15
C GLY A 161 19.70 -50.57 -48.72
N LYS A 162 18.68 -50.39 -47.87
CA LYS A 162 17.27 -50.20 -48.29
C LYS A 162 16.70 -48.90 -47.72
N GLU A 163 15.93 -48.18 -48.54
CA GLU A 163 15.22 -46.93 -48.16
C GLU A 163 16.12 -45.84 -47.53
N THR A 164 17.41 -45.83 -47.86
CA THR A 164 18.43 -44.96 -47.27
C THR A 164 18.11 -43.47 -47.42
N GLU A 165 17.68 -43.04 -48.61
CA GLU A 165 17.35 -41.64 -48.92
C GLU A 165 16.21 -41.12 -48.02
N LYS A 166 15.14 -41.90 -47.89
CA LYS A 166 13.95 -41.56 -47.09
C LYS A 166 14.27 -41.53 -45.60
N ALA A 167 15.13 -42.43 -45.13
CA ALA A 167 15.58 -42.44 -43.74
C ALA A 167 16.50 -41.23 -43.43
N LYS A 168 17.36 -40.85 -44.39
CA LYS A 168 18.22 -39.66 -44.31
C LYS A 168 17.38 -38.38 -44.20
N GLU A 169 16.40 -38.20 -45.10
CA GLU A 169 15.55 -37.01 -45.12
C GLU A 169 14.76 -36.83 -43.79
N ARG A 170 14.31 -37.94 -43.18
CA ARG A 170 13.66 -37.92 -41.86
C ARG A 170 14.63 -37.50 -40.75
N TYR A 171 15.86 -38.02 -40.77
CA TYR A 171 16.90 -37.64 -39.82
C TYR A 171 17.28 -36.16 -39.94
N ASP A 172 17.47 -35.67 -41.17
CA ASP A 172 17.80 -34.27 -41.44
C ASP A 172 16.66 -33.34 -40.96
N LYS A 173 15.40 -33.69 -41.24
CA LYS A 173 14.23 -32.95 -40.74
C LYS A 173 14.15 -32.92 -39.21
N ALA A 174 14.40 -34.04 -38.54
CA ALA A 174 14.40 -34.10 -37.06
C ALA A 174 15.54 -33.26 -36.47
N THR A 175 16.72 -33.30 -37.09
CA THR A 175 17.89 -32.52 -36.70
C THR A 175 17.65 -31.02 -36.87
N MET A 176 17.07 -30.60 -38.00
CA MET A 176 16.70 -29.20 -38.25
C MET A 176 15.71 -28.69 -37.19
N LYS A 177 14.65 -29.46 -36.88
CA LYS A 177 13.68 -29.10 -35.82
C LYS A 177 14.36 -28.95 -34.46
N LEU A 178 15.26 -29.86 -34.11
CA LEU A 178 16.01 -29.78 -32.85
C LEU A 178 16.87 -28.51 -32.78
N HIS A 179 17.60 -28.17 -33.84
CA HIS A 179 18.42 -26.96 -33.88
C HIS A 179 17.59 -25.67 -33.82
N MET A 180 16.45 -25.63 -34.52
CA MET A 180 15.53 -24.48 -34.43
C MET A 180 15.04 -24.28 -32.99
N LEU A 181 14.62 -25.35 -32.32
CA LEU A 181 14.17 -25.27 -30.93
C LEU A 181 15.33 -24.96 -29.97
N HIS A 182 16.53 -25.48 -30.21
CA HIS A 182 17.72 -25.14 -29.44
C HIS A 182 17.96 -23.63 -29.42
N ASN A 183 17.93 -23.01 -30.60
CA ASN A 183 18.14 -21.56 -30.74
C ASN A 183 17.06 -20.77 -29.99
N GLN A 184 15.79 -21.18 -30.11
CA GLN A 184 14.69 -20.58 -29.34
C GLN A 184 14.90 -20.71 -27.82
N TYR A 185 15.31 -21.89 -27.37
CA TYR A 185 15.56 -22.13 -25.95
C TYR A 185 16.72 -21.29 -25.41
N VAL A 186 17.84 -21.18 -26.14
CA VAL A 186 18.98 -20.35 -25.74
C VAL A 186 18.60 -18.87 -25.69
N LEU A 187 17.86 -18.37 -26.68
CA LEU A 187 17.37 -17.00 -26.69
C LEU A 187 16.42 -16.72 -25.52
N ALA A 188 15.47 -17.62 -25.27
CA ALA A 188 14.54 -17.50 -24.14
C ALA A 188 15.29 -17.52 -22.80
N LEU A 189 16.31 -18.37 -22.66
CA LEU A 189 17.13 -18.43 -21.44
C LEU A 189 17.90 -17.14 -21.19
N LYS A 190 18.42 -16.51 -22.25
CA LYS A 190 19.05 -15.18 -22.16
C LYS A 190 18.03 -14.07 -21.84
N GLY A 191 16.86 -14.10 -22.46
CA GLY A 191 15.76 -13.19 -22.13
C GLY A 191 15.32 -13.30 -20.68
N ALA A 192 15.16 -14.52 -20.17
CA ALA A 192 14.80 -14.78 -18.78
C ALA A 192 15.87 -14.30 -17.80
N GLN A 193 17.16 -14.51 -18.10
CA GLN A 193 18.26 -14.01 -17.28
C GLN A 193 18.24 -12.47 -17.19
N LEU A 194 18.03 -11.79 -18.33
CA LEU A 194 17.93 -10.33 -18.36
C LEU A 194 16.71 -9.83 -17.56
N HIS A 195 15.56 -10.47 -17.75
CA HIS A 195 14.33 -10.12 -17.04
C HIS A 195 14.45 -10.33 -15.52
N GLN A 196 15.12 -11.40 -15.10
CA GLN A 196 15.40 -11.66 -13.69
C GLN A 196 16.29 -10.57 -13.08
N ASN A 197 17.36 -10.17 -13.77
CA ASN A 197 18.23 -9.10 -13.30
C ASN A 197 17.45 -7.78 -13.21
N GLN A 198 16.71 -7.42 -14.26
CA GLN A 198 15.87 -6.22 -14.27
C GLN A 198 14.87 -6.20 -13.10
N TYR A 199 14.25 -7.35 -12.80
CA TYR A 199 13.32 -7.48 -11.69
C TYR A 199 13.99 -7.16 -10.34
N TYR A 200 15.11 -7.81 -10.02
CA TYR A 200 15.76 -7.68 -8.71
C TYR A 200 16.59 -6.41 -8.54
N ASP A 201 17.17 -5.89 -9.61
CA ASP A 201 18.08 -4.75 -9.56
C ASP A 201 17.38 -3.42 -9.80
N THR A 202 16.17 -3.44 -10.38
CA THR A 202 15.48 -2.21 -10.79
C THR A 202 14.01 -2.22 -10.42
N THR A 203 13.20 -3.11 -11.00
CA THR A 203 11.73 -3.01 -10.92
C THR A 203 11.20 -3.15 -9.48
N LEU A 204 11.58 -4.20 -8.78
CA LEU A 204 11.14 -4.42 -7.40
C LEU A 204 11.70 -3.36 -6.43
N PRO A 205 12.99 -2.99 -6.50
CA PRO A 205 13.52 -1.89 -5.70
C PRO A 205 12.75 -0.58 -5.87
N LEU A 206 12.46 -0.17 -7.11
CA LEU A 206 11.73 1.06 -7.38
C LEU A 206 10.30 1.04 -6.82
N LEU A 207 9.62 -0.11 -6.90
CA LEU A 207 8.30 -0.28 -6.29
C LEU A 207 8.35 -0.11 -4.77
N LEU A 208 9.36 -0.71 -4.13
CA LEU A 208 9.56 -0.63 -2.68
C LEU A 208 9.96 0.78 -2.22
N ASP A 209 10.83 1.47 -2.95
CA ASP A 209 11.23 2.84 -2.65
C ASP A 209 10.06 3.83 -2.85
N SER A 210 9.23 3.62 -3.87
CA SER A 210 8.00 4.39 -4.06
C SER A 210 7.06 4.23 -2.86
N LEU A 211 6.89 2.99 -2.37
CA LEU A 211 6.10 2.74 -1.16
C LEU A 211 6.69 3.44 0.07
N GLN A 212 8.01 3.38 0.25
CA GLN A 212 8.69 4.08 1.36
C GLN A 212 8.43 5.58 1.30
N LYS A 213 8.59 6.20 0.12
CA LYS A 213 8.34 7.62 -0.08
C LYS A 213 6.92 8.02 0.32
N MET A 214 5.93 7.24 -0.11
CA MET A 214 4.53 7.46 0.28
C MET A 214 4.33 7.36 1.81
N GLN A 215 5.01 6.40 2.46
CA GLN A 215 4.95 6.25 3.92
C GLN A 215 5.58 7.44 4.65
N GLU A 216 6.72 7.95 4.17
CA GLU A 216 7.38 9.13 4.74
C GLU A 216 6.54 10.40 4.57
N GLU A 217 5.91 10.60 3.41
CA GLU A 217 4.98 11.71 3.16
C GLU A 217 3.75 11.63 4.09
N MET A 218 3.19 10.44 4.27
CA MET A 218 2.09 10.20 5.19
C MET A 218 2.49 10.51 6.64
N ILE A 219 3.68 10.13 7.08
CA ILE A 219 4.18 10.45 8.43
C ILE A 219 4.31 11.97 8.61
N LYS A 220 4.80 12.70 7.60
CA LYS A 220 4.86 14.16 7.63
C LYS A 220 3.47 14.78 7.74
N ALA A 221 2.51 14.29 6.95
CA ALA A 221 1.12 14.73 7.01
C ALA A 221 0.48 14.46 8.38
N LEU A 222 0.72 13.28 8.95
CA LEU A 222 0.21 12.90 10.26
C LEU A 222 0.77 13.79 11.38
N LYS A 223 2.06 14.15 11.33
CA LYS A 223 2.64 15.13 12.27
C LYS A 223 1.90 16.47 12.19
N GLY A 224 1.66 16.97 10.98
CA GLY A 224 0.89 18.20 10.78
C GLY A 224 -0.56 18.13 11.31
N ILE A 225 -1.18 16.94 11.26
CA ILE A 225 -2.52 16.71 11.86
C ILE A 225 -2.45 16.73 13.39
N PHE A 226 -1.38 16.22 13.99
CA PHE A 226 -1.22 16.16 15.46
C PHE A 226 -0.78 17.48 16.09
N ASP A 227 -0.05 18.31 15.36
CA ASP A 227 0.40 19.62 15.87
C ASP A 227 -0.73 20.66 15.90
N GLU A 228 -1.72 20.56 15.01
CA GLU A 228 -2.83 21.52 14.93
C GLU A 228 -3.74 21.55 16.19
N PRO A 229 -4.16 20.42 16.78
CA PRO A 229 -4.88 20.41 18.06
C PRO A 229 -4.11 21.06 19.21
N VAL A 230 -2.77 21.00 19.22
CA VAL A 230 -1.92 21.64 20.24
C VAL A 230 -1.87 23.15 20.04
N LEU A 231 -1.91 23.61 18.79
CA LEU A 231 -1.99 25.03 18.45
C LEU A 231 -3.36 25.63 18.74
N LEU A 232 -4.43 24.86 18.54
CA LEU A 232 -5.79 25.29 18.88
C LEU A 232 -6.00 25.44 20.39
N GLN A 233 -5.28 24.68 21.22
CA GLN A 233 -5.32 24.84 22.69
C GLN A 233 -4.56 26.08 23.21
N ARG A 234 -3.75 26.72 22.37
CA ARG A 234 -2.92 27.89 22.74
C ARG A 234 -3.52 29.23 22.31
N LYS A 235 -4.62 29.22 21.56
CA LYS A 235 -5.36 30.41 21.13
C LYS A 235 -6.63 30.54 21.94
#